data_AF-A0A135VHC8-F1
#
_entry.id   AF-A0A135VHC8-F1
#
_cell.length_a   1.000
_cell.length_b   1.000
_cell.length_c   1.000
_cell.angle_alpha   90.00
_cell.angle_beta   90.00
_cell.angle_gamma   90.00
#
_symmetry.space_group_name_H-M   'P 1'
#
loop_
_entity.id
_entity.type
_entity.pdbx_description
1 polymer ?
#
loop_
_entity_poly.entity_id
_entity_poly.type
_entity_poly.pdbx_seq_one_letter_code
_entity_poly.pdbx_strand_id
1 'polypeptide(L)'
;MINTVDTPLNWFLFAAATTSAAIFTVPFYLTIRTVFTETGAQKALSGLGTLLGLVAVPCLAGIGIFAGDLFPYQHGWSTLIFFVLTAITIVIYSVAILLKGDYHNVYSLVGVIVAIICLLHIYGPGFGTALMQKAAVYALVLWSAFQGYELRKMVQ
;
A
#
# COMPACT_ATOMS: atom_id res chain seq x y z
N MET A 1 11.44 23.37 19.82
CA MET A 1 11.54 23.27 18.35
C MET A 1 12.88 22.66 18.02
N ILE A 2 12.91 21.36 17.70
CA ILE A 2 14.13 20.78 17.10
C ILE A 2 14.09 21.25 15.65
N ASN A 3 14.93 22.22 15.31
CA ASN A 3 15.19 22.59 13.93
C ASN A 3 15.93 21.41 13.28
N THR A 4 15.20 20.41 12.81
CA THR A 4 15.76 19.49 11.83
C THR A 4 15.81 20.26 10.52
N VAL A 5 16.97 20.85 10.24
CA VAL A 5 17.27 21.30 8.88
C VAL A 5 17.10 20.05 8.01
N ASP A 6 16.10 20.04 7.14
CA ASP A 6 15.95 18.98 6.14
C ASP A 6 17.20 19.01 5.27
N THR A 7 18.13 18.11 5.58
CA THR A 7 19.37 18.02 4.82
C THR A 7 19.06 17.35 3.48
N PRO A 8 19.75 17.73 2.39
CA PRO A 8 19.63 17.05 1.10
C PRO A 8 19.80 15.52 1.20
N LEU A 9 20.56 15.06 2.20
CA LEU A 9 20.72 13.64 2.52
C LEU A 9 19.42 12.99 3.01
N ASN A 10 18.68 13.61 3.93
CA ASN A 10 17.41 13.06 4.44
C ASN A 10 16.38 12.94 3.32
N TRP A 11 16.27 13.97 2.48
CA TRP A 11 15.40 13.94 1.31
C TRP A 11 15.79 12.81 0.35
N PHE A 12 17.09 12.71 0.01
CA PHE A 12 17.59 11.66 -0.88
C PHE A 12 17.31 10.25 -0.34
N LEU A 13 17.56 10.01 0.95
CA LEU A 13 17.30 8.72 1.60
C LEU A 13 15.80 8.39 1.59
N PHE A 14 14.93 9.37 1.86
CA PHE A 14 13.48 9.18 1.80
C PHE A 14 13.00 8.86 0.39
N ALA A 15 13.45 9.63 -0.61
CA ALA A 15 13.12 9.42 -2.02
C ALA A 15 13.61 8.05 -2.52
N ALA A 16 14.83 7.65 -2.16
CA ALA A 16 15.37 6.34 -2.50
C ALA A 16 14.53 5.21 -1.87
N ALA A 17 14.22 5.32 -0.57
CA ALA A 17 13.44 4.31 0.14
C ALA A 17 12.03 4.13 -0.45
N THR A 18 11.30 5.22 -0.71
CA THR A 18 9.94 5.14 -1.28
C THR A 18 9.97 4.65 -2.72
N THR A 19 10.95 5.06 -3.51
CA THR A 19 11.11 4.60 -4.91
C THR A 19 11.45 3.11 -4.95
N SER A 20 12.37 2.64 -4.10
CA SER A 20 12.66 1.22 -3.98
C SER A 20 11.42 0.43 -3.52
N ALA A 21 10.69 0.93 -2.52
CA ALA A 21 9.44 0.30 -2.08
C ALA A 21 8.42 0.22 -3.23
N ALA A 22 8.27 1.27 -4.03
CA ALA A 22 7.45 1.26 -5.25
C ALA A 22 7.87 0.15 -6.23
N ILE A 23 9.16 0.06 -6.53
CA ILE A 23 9.69 -0.97 -7.46
C ILE A 23 9.40 -2.38 -6.94
N PHE A 24 9.65 -2.66 -5.65
CA PHE A 24 9.41 -3.98 -5.05
C PHE A 24 7.92 -4.30 -4.82
N THR A 25 7.05 -3.29 -4.85
CA THR A 25 5.60 -3.48 -4.76
C THR A 25 5.02 -4.02 -6.08
N VAL A 26 5.65 -3.74 -7.23
CA VAL A 26 5.22 -4.29 -8.54
C VAL A 26 5.21 -5.82 -8.56
N PRO A 27 6.32 -6.54 -8.27
CA PRO A 27 6.29 -8.00 -8.28
C PRO A 27 5.32 -8.55 -7.23
N PHE A 28 5.14 -7.91 -6.08
CA PHE A 28 4.12 -8.31 -5.10
C PHE A 28 2.71 -8.35 -5.72
N TYR A 29 2.27 -7.27 -6.38
CA TYR A 29 0.95 -7.24 -7.01
C TYR A 29 0.80 -8.23 -8.17
N LEU A 30 1.88 -8.46 -8.93
CA LEU A 30 1.86 -9.45 -10.00
C LEU A 30 1.80 -10.88 -9.45
N THR A 31 2.48 -11.18 -8.34
CA THR A 31 2.47 -12.49 -7.69
C THR A 31 1.13 -12.78 -7.01
N ILE A 32 0.57 -11.87 -6.22
CA ILE A 32 -0.71 -12.12 -5.53
C ILE A 32 -1.84 -12.41 -6.52
N ARG A 33 -1.81 -11.81 -7.72
CA ARG A 33 -2.76 -12.06 -8.80
C ARG A 33 -2.84 -13.54 -9.20
N THR A 34 -1.72 -14.27 -9.20
CA THR A 34 -1.67 -15.63 -9.72
C THR A 34 -2.42 -16.63 -8.84
N VAL A 35 -2.62 -16.31 -7.56
CA VAL A 35 -3.28 -17.19 -6.58
C VAL A 35 -4.81 -17.18 -6.72
N PHE A 36 -5.39 -16.06 -7.16
CA PHE A 36 -6.84 -15.86 -7.25
C PHE A 36 -7.33 -16.02 -8.69
N THR A 37 -7.26 -17.24 -9.21
CA THR A 37 -7.52 -17.55 -10.63
C THR A 37 -8.52 -18.68 -10.87
N GLU A 38 -9.23 -19.18 -9.85
CA GLU A 38 -10.10 -20.35 -10.00
C GLU A 38 -11.44 -19.99 -10.64
N THR A 39 -12.09 -18.94 -10.13
CA THR A 39 -13.43 -18.53 -10.56
C THR A 39 -13.40 -17.22 -11.35
N GLY A 40 -14.44 -16.97 -12.14
CA GLY A 40 -14.59 -15.69 -12.85
C GLY A 40 -14.57 -14.48 -11.90
N ALA A 41 -15.22 -14.61 -10.73
CA ALA A 41 -15.23 -13.58 -9.70
C ALA A 41 -13.83 -13.34 -9.10
N GLN A 42 -13.08 -14.40 -8.76
CA GLN A 42 -11.71 -14.28 -8.26
C GLN A 42 -10.80 -13.60 -9.29
N LYS A 43 -10.86 -14.01 -10.57
CA LYS A 43 -10.08 -13.40 -11.66
C LYS A 43 -10.38 -11.92 -11.86
N ALA A 44 -11.65 -11.54 -11.78
CA ALA A 44 -12.07 -10.15 -11.92
C ALA A 44 -11.56 -9.29 -10.75
N LEU A 45 -11.75 -9.76 -9.51
CA LEU A 45 -11.27 -9.08 -8.31
C LEU A 45 -9.74 -8.97 -8.30
N SER A 46 -9.02 -10.06 -8.57
CA SER A 46 -7.55 -10.05 -8.58
C SER A 46 -7.00 -9.18 -9.71
N GLY A 47 -7.63 -9.20 -10.89
CA GLY A 47 -7.30 -8.31 -11.99
C GLY A 47 -7.46 -6.83 -11.63
N LEU A 48 -8.63 -6.46 -11.07
CA LEU A 48 -8.92 -5.09 -10.67
C LEU A 48 -7.99 -4.62 -9.52
N GLY A 49 -7.82 -5.45 -8.49
CA GLY A 49 -6.93 -5.16 -7.37
C GLY A 49 -5.48 -4.96 -7.82
N THR A 50 -4.99 -5.82 -8.72
CA THR A 50 -3.66 -5.67 -9.35
C THR A 50 -3.54 -4.35 -10.09
N LEU A 51 -4.51 -4.03 -10.95
CA LEU A 51 -4.48 -2.81 -11.76
C LEU A 51 -4.40 -1.57 -10.85
N LEU A 52 -5.30 -1.47 -9.87
CA LEU A 52 -5.32 -0.34 -8.93
C LEU A 52 -4.03 -0.26 -8.10
N GLY A 53 -3.49 -1.40 -7.68
CA GLY A 53 -2.23 -1.47 -6.96
C GLY A 53 -1.05 -0.97 -7.80
N LEU A 54 -0.98 -1.38 -9.07
CA LEU A 54 0.04 -0.91 -10.00
C LEU A 54 -0.10 0.58 -10.33
N VAL A 55 -1.33 1.11 -10.39
CA VAL A 55 -1.56 2.55 -10.55
C VAL A 55 -1.13 3.34 -9.30
N ALA A 56 -1.20 2.73 -8.12
CA ALA A 56 -0.73 3.36 -6.88
C ALA A 56 0.81 3.44 -6.78
N VAL A 57 1.55 2.54 -7.47
CA VAL A 57 3.03 2.45 -7.38
C VAL A 57 3.74 3.77 -7.76
N PRO A 58 3.45 4.43 -8.91
CA PRO A 58 4.03 5.73 -9.23
C PRO A 58 3.77 6.80 -8.16
N CYS A 59 2.60 6.76 -7.52
CA CYS A 59 2.27 7.70 -6.45
C CYS A 59 3.13 7.45 -5.21
N LEU A 60 3.46 6.20 -4.86
CA LEU A 60 4.40 5.89 -3.78
C LEU A 60 5.79 6.48 -4.04
N ALA A 61 6.31 6.35 -5.27
CA ALA A 61 7.56 7.00 -5.63
C ALA A 61 7.44 8.53 -5.54
N GLY A 62 6.34 9.09 -6.06
CA GLY A 62 6.01 10.51 -6.02
C GLY A 62 6.02 11.12 -4.61
N ILE A 63 5.54 10.39 -3.60
CA ILE A 63 5.58 10.85 -2.19
C ILE A 63 7.00 11.19 -1.74
N GLY A 64 8.01 10.40 -2.13
CA GLY A 64 9.39 10.67 -1.75
C GLY A 64 10.12 11.65 -2.66
N ILE A 65 9.81 11.64 -3.96
CA ILE A 65 10.41 12.55 -4.94
C ILE A 65 9.97 13.99 -4.67
N PHE A 66 8.67 14.21 -4.45
CA PHE A 66 8.13 15.53 -4.14
C PHE A 66 8.23 15.79 -2.65
N ALA A 67 9.27 16.51 -2.23
CA ALA A 67 9.43 16.94 -0.84
C ALA A 67 8.22 17.77 -0.41
N GLY A 68 7.66 17.50 0.77
CA GLY A 68 6.41 18.11 1.23
C GLY A 68 6.51 19.62 1.49
N ASP A 69 7.71 20.12 1.77
CA ASP A 69 8.03 21.53 1.99
C ASP A 69 8.25 22.31 0.69
N LEU A 70 8.84 21.67 -0.34
CA LEU A 70 9.13 22.30 -1.64
C LEU A 70 7.99 22.14 -2.65
N PHE A 71 7.31 21.01 -2.64
CA PHE A 71 6.24 20.65 -3.59
C PHE A 71 4.99 20.12 -2.85
N PRO A 72 4.38 20.93 -1.96
CA PRO A 72 3.31 20.48 -1.06
C PRO A 72 2.09 19.94 -1.80
N TYR A 73 1.74 20.53 -2.95
CA TYR A 73 0.61 20.11 -3.75
C TYR A 73 0.85 18.71 -4.36
N GLN A 74 1.99 18.51 -5.01
CA GLN A 74 2.36 17.24 -5.64
C GLN A 74 2.55 16.13 -4.59
N HIS A 75 3.15 16.46 -3.44
CA HIS A 75 3.29 15.54 -2.31
C HIS A 75 1.92 15.12 -1.76
N GLY A 76 1.04 16.09 -1.50
CA GLY A 76 -0.31 15.84 -0.97
C GLY A 76 -1.16 14.99 -1.91
N TRP A 77 -1.14 15.29 -3.22
CA TRP A 77 -1.87 14.49 -4.22
C TRP A 77 -1.33 13.08 -4.36
N SER A 78 0.00 12.91 -4.41
CA SER A 78 0.62 11.59 -4.47
C SER A 78 0.26 10.76 -3.24
N THR A 79 0.28 11.39 -2.06
CA THR A 79 -0.11 10.76 -0.80
C THR A 79 -1.57 10.31 -0.82
N LEU A 80 -2.48 11.21 -1.17
CA LEU A 80 -3.92 10.92 -1.22
C LEU A 80 -4.22 9.78 -2.19
N ILE A 81 -3.74 9.89 -3.43
CA ILE A 81 -4.00 8.88 -4.46
C ILE A 81 -3.41 7.54 -4.05
N PHE A 82 -2.17 7.52 -3.56
CA PHE A 82 -1.52 6.29 -3.11
C PHE A 82 -2.32 5.56 -2.03
N PHE A 83 -2.67 6.25 -0.94
CA PHE A 83 -3.34 5.60 0.19
C PHE A 83 -4.78 5.20 -0.15
N VAL A 84 -5.51 6.00 -0.93
CA VAL A 84 -6.88 5.66 -1.36
C VAL A 84 -6.86 4.45 -2.30
N LEU A 85 -6.04 4.47 -3.34
CA LEU A 85 -5.94 3.33 -4.28
C LEU A 85 -5.46 2.07 -3.57
N THR A 86 -4.46 2.19 -2.69
CA THR A 86 -3.95 1.06 -1.91
C THR A 86 -5.02 0.50 -0.98
N ALA A 87 -5.79 1.35 -0.28
CA ALA A 87 -6.89 0.88 0.56
C ALA A 87 -7.96 0.14 -0.24
N ILE A 88 -8.35 0.66 -1.41
CA ILE A 88 -9.31 0.01 -2.31
C ILE A 88 -8.74 -1.34 -2.80
N THR A 89 -7.49 -1.38 -3.23
CA THR A 89 -6.79 -2.61 -3.64
C THR A 89 -6.80 -3.65 -2.53
N ILE A 90 -6.48 -3.25 -1.29
CA ILE A 90 -6.47 -4.14 -0.14
C ILE A 90 -7.88 -4.68 0.12
N VAL A 91 -8.92 -3.83 0.08
CA VAL A 91 -10.31 -4.29 0.26
C VAL A 91 -10.71 -5.29 -0.82
N ILE A 92 -10.37 -5.04 -2.09
CA ILE A 92 -10.65 -5.96 -3.20
C ILE A 92 -9.97 -7.32 -2.97
N TYR A 93 -8.70 -7.32 -2.57
CA TYR A 93 -7.99 -8.56 -2.25
C TYR A 93 -8.52 -9.24 -1.00
N SER A 94 -8.95 -8.50 0.02
CA SER A 94 -9.64 -9.05 1.18
C SER A 94 -10.92 -9.78 0.78
N VAL A 95 -11.71 -9.25 -0.16
CA VAL A 95 -12.87 -9.96 -0.72
C VAL A 95 -12.43 -11.20 -1.51
N ALA A 96 -11.40 -11.09 -2.34
CA ALA A 96 -10.88 -12.23 -3.11
C ALA A 96 -10.39 -13.38 -2.21
N ILE A 97 -9.76 -13.05 -1.08
CA ILE A 97 -9.34 -14.00 -0.04
C ILE A 97 -10.53 -14.78 0.52
N LEU A 98 -11.64 -14.10 0.84
CA LEU A 98 -12.83 -14.76 1.38
C LEU A 98 -13.49 -15.73 0.37
N LEU A 99 -13.25 -15.54 -0.93
CA LEU A 99 -13.76 -16.39 -2.00
C LEU A 99 -12.82 -17.56 -2.34
N LYS A 100 -11.65 -17.63 -1.72
CA LYS A 100 -10.60 -18.62 -2.01
C LYS A 100 -10.52 -19.58 -0.82
N GLY A 101 -11.04 -20.80 -1.00
CA GLY A 101 -11.30 -21.72 0.12
C GLY A 101 -10.05 -22.27 0.83
N ASP A 102 -8.90 -22.27 0.15
CA ASP A 102 -7.61 -22.68 0.73
C ASP A 102 -6.85 -21.51 1.37
N TYR A 103 -7.34 -20.27 1.25
CA TYR A 103 -6.70 -19.07 1.79
C TYR A 103 -7.27 -18.73 3.15
N HIS A 104 -6.41 -18.57 4.15
CA HIS A 104 -6.88 -18.32 5.51
C HIS A 104 -7.59 -16.95 5.63
N ASN A 105 -8.85 -16.97 6.07
CA ASN A 105 -9.69 -15.77 6.20
C ASN A 105 -9.09 -14.68 7.12
N VAL A 106 -8.20 -15.03 8.04
CA VAL A 106 -7.51 -14.07 8.93
C VAL A 106 -6.77 -12.98 8.13
N TYR A 107 -6.21 -13.32 6.97
CA TYR A 107 -5.50 -12.36 6.12
C TYR A 107 -6.45 -11.34 5.46
N SER A 108 -7.71 -11.71 5.24
CA SER A 108 -8.74 -10.77 4.79
C SER A 108 -9.05 -9.74 5.88
N LEU A 109 -9.23 -10.20 7.13
CA LEU A 109 -9.48 -9.33 8.28
C LEU A 109 -8.32 -8.35 8.51
N VAL A 110 -7.07 -8.84 8.47
CA VAL A 110 -5.87 -8.00 8.56
C VAL A 110 -5.86 -6.95 7.46
N GLY A 111 -6.19 -7.34 6.22
CA GLY A 111 -6.32 -6.39 5.10
C GLY A 111 -7.36 -5.30 5.37
N VAL A 112 -8.56 -5.66 5.83
CA VAL A 112 -9.62 -4.67 6.14
C VAL A 112 -9.15 -3.69 7.22
N ILE A 113 -8.50 -4.16 8.28
CA ILE A 113 -7.95 -3.29 9.33
C ILE A 113 -6.92 -2.31 8.74
N VAL A 114 -6.01 -2.80 7.90
CA VAL A 114 -4.97 -1.98 7.27
C VAL A 114 -5.58 -0.94 6.32
N ALA A 115 -6.59 -1.33 5.54
CA ALA A 115 -7.33 -0.40 4.67
C ALA A 115 -8.01 0.71 5.49
N ILE A 116 -8.61 0.38 6.63
CA ILE A 116 -9.19 1.38 7.55
C ILE A 116 -8.10 2.33 8.06
N ILE A 117 -6.94 1.82 8.48
CA ILE A 117 -5.82 2.69 8.93
C ILE A 117 -5.37 3.63 7.80
N CYS A 118 -5.28 3.14 6.57
CA CYS A 118 -4.94 3.96 5.40
C CYS A 118 -5.99 5.06 5.16
N LEU A 119 -7.28 4.74 5.26
CA LEU A 119 -8.36 5.72 5.10
C LEU A 119 -8.42 6.70 6.27
N LEU A 120 -8.13 6.27 7.50
CA LEU A 120 -8.04 7.17 8.66
C LEU A 120 -6.87 8.13 8.54
N HIS A 121 -5.76 7.72 7.93
CA HIS A 121 -4.67 8.65 7.63
C HIS A 121 -5.10 9.76 6.67
N ILE A 122 -6.04 9.48 5.73
CA ILE A 122 -6.51 10.42 4.70
C ILE A 122 -7.77 11.22 5.10
N TYR A 123 -8.68 10.63 5.86
CA TYR A 123 -9.98 11.23 6.16
C TYR A 123 -10.28 11.33 7.66
N GLY A 124 -9.41 10.78 8.51
CA GLY A 124 -9.58 10.77 9.95
C GLY A 124 -9.14 12.08 10.62
N PRO A 125 -9.53 12.26 11.90
CA PRO A 125 -9.03 13.37 12.72
C PRO A 125 -7.51 13.26 12.86
N GLY A 126 -6.79 14.36 12.61
CA GLY A 126 -5.33 14.33 12.54
C GLY A 126 -4.78 13.93 11.17
N PHE A 127 -5.55 14.19 10.10
CA PHE A 127 -5.09 14.10 8.70
C PHE A 127 -3.70 14.71 8.52
N GLY A 128 -2.83 13.98 7.82
CA GLY A 128 -1.47 14.43 7.51
C GLY A 128 -0.50 14.51 8.70
N THR A 129 -0.91 14.09 9.91
CA THR A 129 0.02 14.04 11.04
C THR A 129 1.10 12.97 10.82
N ALA A 130 2.33 13.29 11.22
CA ALA A 130 3.47 12.37 11.09
C ALA A 130 3.24 11.03 11.81
N LEU A 131 2.48 11.03 12.93
CA LEU A 131 2.14 9.82 13.65
C LEU A 131 1.22 8.90 12.84
N MET A 132 0.14 9.45 12.27
CA MET A 132 -0.80 8.67 11.45
C MET A 132 -0.16 8.18 10.16
N GLN A 133 0.73 8.97 9.56
CA GLN A 133 1.50 8.54 8.39
C GLN A 133 2.38 7.33 8.73
N LYS A 134 3.12 7.38 9.86
CA LYS A 134 3.93 6.25 10.32
C LYS A 134 3.08 5.01 10.60
N ALA A 135 1.94 5.17 11.27
CA ALA A 135 1.03 4.08 11.55
C ALA A 135 0.53 3.41 10.25
N ALA A 136 0.13 4.20 9.25
CA ALA A 136 -0.32 3.69 7.97
C ALA A 136 0.80 2.98 7.20
N VAL A 137 2.00 3.55 7.14
CA VAL A 137 3.16 2.92 6.49
C VAL A 137 3.54 1.59 7.16
N TYR A 138 3.61 1.54 8.49
CA TYR A 138 3.91 0.28 9.19
C TYR A 138 2.80 -0.75 9.05
N ALA A 139 1.53 -0.33 9.04
CA ALA A 139 0.42 -1.22 8.74
C ALA A 139 0.54 -1.85 7.34
N LEU A 140 0.91 -1.04 6.32
CA LEU A 140 1.16 -1.54 4.97
C LEU A 140 2.34 -2.51 4.91
N VAL A 141 3.44 -2.23 5.60
CA VAL A 141 4.60 -3.13 5.67
C VAL A 141 4.22 -4.47 6.31
N LEU A 142 3.50 -4.44 7.42
CA LEU A 142 3.02 -5.66 8.09
C LEU A 142 2.06 -6.45 7.22
N TRP A 143 1.11 -5.76 6.56
CA TRP A 143 0.20 -6.39 5.61
C TRP A 143 0.95 -7.09 4.48
N SER A 144 1.89 -6.40 3.83
CA SER A 144 2.70 -6.98 2.76
C SER A 144 3.53 -8.17 3.24
N ALA A 145 4.08 -8.12 4.46
CA ALA A 145 4.82 -9.24 5.05
C ALA A 145 3.93 -10.46 5.33
N PHE A 146 2.75 -10.25 5.91
CA PHE A 146 1.79 -11.33 6.16
C PHE A 146 1.27 -11.96 4.87
N GLN A 147 0.89 -11.13 3.89
CA GLN A 147 0.46 -11.60 2.58
C GLN A 147 1.60 -12.32 1.86
N GLY A 148 2.82 -11.78 1.89
CA GLY A 148 3.99 -12.41 1.28
C GLY A 148 4.32 -13.78 1.88
N TYR A 149 4.19 -13.93 3.19
CA TYR A 149 4.37 -15.21 3.88
C TYR A 149 3.34 -16.25 3.43
N GLU A 150 2.07 -15.87 3.33
CA GLU A 150 1.01 -16.76 2.88
C GLU A 150 1.14 -17.11 1.39
N LEU A 151 1.43 -16.13 0.55
CA LEU A 151 1.66 -16.32 -0.88
C LEU A 151 2.79 -17.32 -1.16
N ARG A 152 3.86 -17.28 -0.35
CA ARG A 152 4.94 -18.27 -0.47
C ARG A 152 4.42 -19.70 -0.27
N LYS A 153 3.48 -19.92 0.65
CA LYS A 153 2.89 -21.26 0.89
C LYS A 153 1.93 -21.69 -0.21
N MET A 154 1.27 -20.74 -0.87
CA MET A 154 0.32 -21.02 -1.95
C MET A 154 0.98 -21.32 -3.30
N VAL A 155 2.21 -20.85 -3.50
CA VAL A 155 2.95 -21.00 -4.77
C VAL A 155 3.95 -22.17 -4.74
N GLN A 156 4.27 -22.68 -3.54
CA GLN A 156 5.13 -23.86 -3.33
C GLN A 156 4.31 -25.15 -3.39
#